data_AF-A0A969RXT6-F1
#
_entry.id   AF-A0A969RXT6-F1
#
_cell.length_a   1.000
_cell.length_b   1.000
_cell.length_c   1.000
_cell.angle_alpha   90.00
_cell.angle_beta   90.00
_cell.angle_gamma   90.00
#
_symmetry.space_group_name_H-M   'P 1'
#
loop_
_entity.id
_entity.type
_entity.pdbx_description
1 polymer ?
#
loop_
_entity_poly.entity_id
_entity_poly.type
_entity_poly.pdbx_seq_one_letter_code
_entity_poly.pdbx_strand_id
1 'polypeptide(L)'
;MTRAVEGMATIRDTVAETTRKMEDLEDASQRISQVIRLISGFAAQTHMLAMKASIEAARAGDRGEGFAVIADEVRTLAGRSAQATADVEAIINSIQIATQDVLSAMSAENKQVEREMELVDDTRASLNQITAASAQMNQLVTAIAQTTSDQTRTSDAASQTITDVAQLVRQTSTEASQVSETFKDLLNAAQALQAEVARFKVH
;
A
#
# COMPACT_ATOMS: atom_id res chain seq x y z
N MET A 1 -1.82 6.94 -3.46
CA MET A 1 -2.62 5.70 -3.59
C MET A 1 -2.85 5.34 -5.05
N THR A 2 -3.58 6.13 -5.84
CA THR A 2 -3.83 5.83 -7.27
C THR A 2 -2.55 5.58 -8.06
N ARG A 3 -1.53 6.43 -7.89
CA ARG A 3 -0.21 6.24 -8.51
C ARG A 3 0.53 4.97 -8.08
N ALA A 4 0.30 4.48 -6.85
CA ALA A 4 0.95 3.25 -6.36
C ALA A 4 0.28 2.01 -6.97
N VAL A 5 -1.06 2.00 -7.01
CA VAL A 5 -1.85 0.95 -7.69
C VAL A 5 -1.54 0.90 -9.18
N GLU A 6 -1.51 2.06 -9.86
CA GLU A 6 -1.11 2.16 -11.28
C GLU A 6 0.32 1.68 -11.51
N GLY A 7 1.24 2.03 -10.60
CA GLY A 7 2.63 1.57 -10.65
C GLY A 7 2.74 0.04 -10.55
N MET A 8 2.03 -0.57 -9.60
CA MET A 8 2.00 -2.03 -9.44
C MET A 8 1.33 -2.75 -10.62
N ALA A 9 0.26 -2.18 -11.19
CA ALA A 9 -0.35 -2.69 -12.41
C ALA A 9 0.63 -2.67 -13.59
N THR A 10 1.39 -1.59 -13.74
CA THR A 10 2.42 -1.48 -14.79
C THR A 10 3.53 -2.51 -14.61
N ILE A 11 3.97 -2.74 -13.37
CA ILE A 11 4.98 -3.76 -13.05
C ILE A 11 4.44 -5.14 -13.41
N ARG A 12 3.21 -5.47 -13.02
CA ARG A 12 2.55 -6.74 -13.36
C ARG A 12 2.52 -6.97 -14.87
N ASP A 13 2.13 -5.96 -15.65
CA ASP A 13 2.08 -6.06 -17.10
C ASP A 13 3.48 -6.27 -17.71
N THR A 14 4.50 -5.59 -17.15
CA THR A 14 5.89 -5.73 -17.56
C THR A 14 6.45 -7.12 -17.26
N VAL A 15 6.15 -7.67 -16.09
CA VAL A 15 6.52 -9.05 -15.70
C VAL A 15 5.85 -10.06 -16.63
N ALA A 16 4.56 -9.87 -16.94
CA ALA A 16 3.82 -10.74 -17.84
C ALA A 16 4.31 -10.67 -19.30
N GLU A 17 4.71 -9.49 -19.78
CA GLU A 17 5.34 -9.35 -21.10
C GLU A 17 6.73 -10.00 -21.12
N THR A 18 7.54 -9.80 -20.08
CA THR A 18 8.88 -10.37 -19.97
C THR A 18 8.83 -11.90 -19.91
N THR A 19 7.88 -12.46 -19.16
CA THR A 19 7.63 -13.91 -19.09
C THR A 19 7.34 -14.48 -20.47
N ARG A 20 6.43 -13.87 -21.24
CA ARG A 20 6.12 -14.30 -22.61
C ARG A 20 7.34 -14.28 -23.54
N LYS A 21 8.15 -13.21 -23.47
CA LYS A 21 9.39 -13.13 -24.26
C LYS A 21 10.42 -14.20 -23.90
N MET A 22 10.47 -14.60 -22.62
CA MET A 22 11.34 -15.68 -22.16
C MET A 22 10.82 -17.05 -22.61
N GLU A 23 9.51 -17.28 -22.60
CA GLU A 23 8.90 -18.50 -23.17
C GLU A 23 9.19 -18.62 -24.68
N ASP A 24 9.08 -17.52 -25.44
CA ASP A 24 9.44 -17.49 -26.86
C ASP A 24 10.94 -17.81 -27.09
N LEU A 25 11.82 -17.30 -26.21
CA LEU A 25 13.26 -17.59 -26.25
C LEU A 25 13.56 -19.06 -25.92
N GLU A 26 12.80 -19.66 -25.01
CA GLU A 26 12.92 -21.06 -24.67
C GLU A 26 12.53 -21.96 -25.86
N ASP A 27 11.39 -21.68 -26.52
CA ASP A 27 10.98 -22.40 -27.74
C ASP A 27 12.01 -22.25 -28.87
N ALA A 28 12.49 -21.03 -29.12
CA ALA A 28 13.53 -20.77 -30.10
C ALA A 28 14.82 -21.56 -29.80
N SER A 29 15.25 -21.60 -28.54
CA SER A 29 16.43 -22.33 -28.10
C SER A 29 16.26 -23.84 -28.24
N GLN A 30 15.08 -24.38 -27.95
CA GLN A 30 14.76 -25.80 -28.17
C GLN A 30 14.81 -26.18 -29.66
N ARG A 31 14.27 -25.32 -30.54
CA ARG A 31 14.34 -25.50 -31.99
C ARG A 31 15.77 -25.47 -32.50
N ILE A 32 16.60 -24.55 -32.01
CA ILE A 32 18.04 -24.51 -32.36
C ILE A 32 18.74 -25.78 -31.87
N SER A 33 18.47 -26.23 -30.64
CA SER A 33 19.02 -27.48 -30.09
C SER A 33 18.70 -28.70 -30.98
N GLN A 34 17.47 -28.77 -31.52
CA GLN A 34 17.08 -29.82 -32.46
C GLN A 34 17.87 -29.75 -33.78
N VAL A 35 18.08 -28.56 -34.33
CA VAL A 35 18.87 -28.35 -35.56
C VAL A 35 20.33 -28.73 -35.33
N ILE A 36 20.93 -28.34 -34.20
CA ILE A 36 22.32 -28.67 -33.87
C ILE A 36 22.51 -30.19 -33.73
N ARG A 37 21.56 -30.90 -33.12
CA ARG A 37 21.58 -32.38 -33.08
C ARG A 37 21.56 -33.00 -34.48
N LEU A 38 20.79 -32.45 -35.41
CA LEU A 38 20.78 -32.93 -36.80
C LEU A 38 22.11 -32.68 -37.50
N ILE A 39 22.72 -31.49 -37.33
CA ILE A 39 24.03 -31.16 -37.92
C ILE A 39 25.13 -32.05 -37.34
N SER A 40 25.12 -32.29 -36.04
CA SER A 40 26.04 -33.25 -35.38
C SER A 40 25.89 -34.65 -35.99
N GLY A 41 24.64 -35.09 -36.24
CA GLY A 41 24.35 -36.32 -36.98
C GLY A 41 24.93 -36.33 -38.40
N PHE A 42 24.81 -35.23 -39.15
CA PHE A 42 25.40 -35.10 -40.50
C PHE A 42 26.92 -35.14 -40.46
N ALA A 43 27.54 -34.49 -39.47
CA ALA A 43 28.99 -34.51 -39.28
C ALA A 43 29.47 -35.95 -38.98
N ALA A 44 28.78 -36.68 -38.10
CA ALA A 44 29.09 -38.09 -37.81
C ALA A 44 28.92 -38.99 -39.03
N GLN A 45 27.85 -38.82 -39.81
CA GLN A 45 27.62 -39.59 -41.04
C GLN A 45 28.68 -39.28 -42.10
N THR A 46 29.05 -38.01 -42.27
CA THR A 46 30.10 -37.56 -43.19
C THR A 46 31.46 -38.12 -42.77
N HIS A 47 31.75 -38.13 -41.47
CA HIS A 47 32.96 -38.74 -40.92
C HIS A 47 33.03 -40.25 -41.23
N MET A 48 31.91 -40.98 -41.07
CA MET A 48 31.84 -42.40 -41.41
C MET A 48 31.98 -42.64 -42.93
N LEU A 49 31.36 -41.82 -43.77
CA LEU A 49 31.48 -41.90 -45.24
C LEU A 49 32.92 -41.67 -45.69
N ALA A 50 33.56 -40.64 -45.15
CA ALA A 50 34.96 -40.32 -45.43
C ALA A 50 35.90 -41.46 -45.01
N MET A 51 35.68 -42.06 -43.84
CA MET A 51 36.44 -43.23 -43.39
C MET A 51 36.29 -44.42 -44.35
N LYS A 52 35.07 -44.72 -44.80
CA LYS A 52 34.83 -45.79 -45.79
C LYS A 52 35.54 -45.49 -47.12
N ALA A 53 35.52 -44.24 -47.56
CA ALA A 53 36.22 -43.80 -48.76
C ALA A 53 37.74 -43.91 -48.63
N SER A 54 38.34 -43.54 -47.48
CA SER A 54 39.77 -43.73 -47.22
C SER A 54 40.18 -45.21 -47.27
N ILE A 55 39.35 -46.11 -46.72
CA ILE A 55 39.60 -47.56 -46.75
C ILE A 55 39.57 -48.08 -48.20
N GLU A 56 38.57 -47.68 -48.98
CA GLU A 56 38.45 -48.13 -50.37
C GLU A 56 39.55 -47.54 -51.27
N ALA A 57 39.97 -46.30 -51.01
CA ALA A 57 41.09 -45.66 -51.68
C ALA A 57 42.42 -46.38 -51.39
N ALA A 58 42.67 -46.79 -50.13
CA ALA A 58 43.83 -47.61 -49.77
C ALA A 58 43.81 -48.98 -50.47
N ARG A 59 42.61 -49.54 -50.67
CA ARG A 59 42.42 -50.83 -51.37
C ARG A 59 42.70 -50.75 -52.88
N ALA A 60 42.57 -49.57 -53.48
CA ALA A 60 42.86 -49.33 -54.90
C ALA A 60 44.36 -49.14 -55.21
N GLY A 61 45.23 -49.13 -54.19
CA GLY A 61 46.69 -48.99 -54.34
C GLY A 61 47.07 -47.64 -54.97
N ASP A 62 48.05 -47.65 -55.88
CA ASP A 62 48.61 -46.44 -56.53
C ASP A 62 47.56 -45.59 -57.27
N ARG A 63 46.44 -46.19 -57.72
CA ARG A 63 45.35 -45.45 -58.39
C ARG A 63 44.44 -44.70 -57.42
N GLY A 64 44.53 -44.98 -56.12
CA GLY A 64 43.70 -44.43 -55.05
C GLY A 64 44.34 -43.31 -54.23
N GLU A 65 45.64 -43.02 -54.42
CA GLU A 65 46.37 -42.04 -53.59
C GLU A 65 45.68 -40.67 -53.52
N GLY A 66 45.28 -40.11 -54.67
CA GLY A 66 44.58 -38.82 -54.70
C GLY A 66 43.22 -38.84 -54.00
N PHE A 67 42.50 -39.96 -54.08
CA PHE A 67 41.22 -40.14 -53.38
C PHE A 67 41.40 -40.33 -51.87
N ALA A 68 42.50 -40.97 -51.44
CA ALA A 68 42.81 -41.16 -50.02
C ALA A 68 43.07 -39.82 -49.31
N VAL A 69 43.78 -38.90 -49.97
CA VAL A 69 44.03 -37.54 -49.44
C VAL A 69 42.73 -36.76 -49.28
N ILE A 70 41.87 -36.75 -50.30
CA ILE A 70 40.57 -36.07 -50.23
C ILE A 70 39.69 -36.66 -49.12
N ALA A 71 39.67 -37.99 -49.00
CA ALA A 71 38.88 -38.65 -47.97
C ALA A 71 39.37 -38.29 -46.55
N ASP A 72 40.67 -38.14 -46.31
CA ASP A 72 41.19 -37.73 -45.01
C ASP A 72 40.93 -36.24 -44.70
N GLU A 73 40.98 -35.36 -45.71
CA GLU A 73 40.56 -33.96 -45.58
C GLU A 73 39.07 -33.84 -45.20
N VAL A 74 38.18 -34.59 -45.88
CA VAL A 74 36.75 -34.63 -45.55
C VAL A 74 36.52 -35.19 -44.15
N ARG A 75 37.26 -36.24 -43.76
CA ARG A 75 37.18 -36.83 -42.40
C ARG A 75 37.56 -35.81 -41.33
N THR A 76 38.62 -35.05 -41.57
CA THR A 76 39.12 -33.99 -40.69
C THR A 76 38.11 -32.84 -40.60
N LEU A 77 37.54 -32.40 -41.73
CA LEU A 77 36.53 -31.36 -41.76
C LEU A 77 35.26 -31.77 -41.02
N ALA A 78 34.81 -33.02 -41.19
CA ALA A 78 33.69 -33.58 -40.46
C ALA A 78 33.94 -33.61 -38.94
N GLY A 79 35.15 -33.98 -38.51
CA GLY A 79 35.55 -33.92 -37.10
C GLY A 79 35.53 -32.49 -36.53
N ARG A 80 36.07 -31.52 -37.27
CA ARG A 80 36.00 -30.10 -36.88
C ARG A 80 34.57 -29.58 -36.82
N SER A 81 33.72 -30.01 -37.75
CA SER A 81 32.30 -29.64 -37.75
C SER A 81 31.56 -30.23 -36.55
N ALA A 82 31.84 -31.48 -36.18
CA ALA A 82 31.27 -32.11 -34.99
C ALA A 82 31.67 -31.39 -33.69
N GLN A 83 32.94 -31.00 -33.58
CA GLN A 83 33.41 -30.21 -32.44
C GLN A 83 32.70 -28.85 -32.36
N ALA A 84 32.61 -28.13 -33.48
CA ALA A 84 31.92 -26.84 -33.51
C ALA A 84 30.43 -26.97 -33.14
N THR A 85 29.75 -28.03 -33.59
CA THR A 85 28.36 -28.27 -33.17
C THR A 85 28.23 -28.58 -31.69
N ALA A 86 29.18 -29.28 -31.09
CA ALA A 86 29.18 -29.56 -29.65
C ALA A 86 29.37 -28.27 -28.82
N ASP A 87 30.26 -27.39 -29.27
CA ASP A 87 30.47 -26.09 -28.62
C ASP A 87 29.20 -25.22 -28.69
N VAL A 88 28.50 -25.20 -29.83
CA VAL A 88 27.22 -24.50 -29.97
C VAL A 88 26.13 -25.14 -29.11
N GLU A 89 26.06 -26.47 -29.02
CA GLU A 89 25.11 -27.17 -28.14
C GLU A 89 25.29 -26.77 -26.68
N ALA A 90 26.55 -26.64 -26.22
CA ALA A 90 26.84 -26.17 -24.86
C ALA A 90 26.37 -24.73 -24.62
N ILE A 91 26.54 -23.83 -25.61
CA ILE A 91 26.05 -22.44 -25.52
C ILE A 91 24.52 -22.42 -25.44
N ILE A 92 23.83 -23.21 -26.27
CA ILE A 92 22.37 -23.27 -26.26
C ILE A 92 21.84 -23.83 -24.94
N ASN A 93 22.50 -24.84 -24.38
CA ASN A 93 22.15 -25.37 -23.05
C ASN A 93 22.30 -24.29 -21.96
N SER A 94 23.39 -23.52 -21.99
CA SER A 94 23.59 -22.38 -21.09
C SER A 94 22.47 -21.33 -21.21
N ILE A 95 22.05 -21.01 -22.44
CA ILE A 95 20.92 -20.10 -22.69
C ILE A 95 19.61 -20.66 -22.11
N GLN A 96 19.35 -21.96 -22.29
CA GLN A 96 18.15 -22.61 -21.74
C GLN A 96 18.12 -22.54 -20.21
N ILE A 97 19.23 -22.87 -19.54
CA ILE A 97 19.34 -22.77 -18.08
C ILE A 97 19.09 -21.33 -17.62
N ALA A 98 19.77 -20.35 -18.23
CA ALA A 98 19.61 -18.95 -17.87
C ALA A 98 18.16 -18.44 -18.09
N THR A 99 17.51 -18.90 -19.16
CA THR A 99 16.11 -18.56 -19.45
C THR A 99 15.18 -19.15 -18.38
N GLN A 100 15.40 -20.41 -17.97
CA GLN A 100 14.62 -21.05 -16.92
C GLN A 100 14.77 -20.34 -15.56
N ASP A 101 15.99 -19.91 -15.23
CA ASP A 101 16.26 -19.15 -14.01
C ASP A 101 15.51 -17.82 -14.00
N VAL A 102 15.49 -17.10 -15.14
CA VAL A 102 14.73 -15.86 -15.28
C VAL A 102 13.22 -16.11 -15.17
N LEU A 103 12.69 -17.18 -15.79
CA LEU A 103 11.28 -17.55 -15.65
C LEU A 103 10.88 -17.83 -14.19
N SER A 104 11.76 -18.52 -13.45
CA SER A 104 11.56 -18.76 -12.01
C SER A 104 11.54 -17.46 -11.21
N ALA A 105 12.47 -16.54 -11.49
CA ALA A 105 12.51 -15.22 -10.87
C ALA A 105 11.26 -14.39 -11.20
N MET A 106 10.81 -14.37 -12.45
CA MET A 106 9.60 -13.66 -12.88
C MET A 106 8.34 -14.22 -12.19
N SER A 107 8.25 -15.55 -12.00
CA SER A 107 7.16 -16.17 -11.25
C SER A 107 7.16 -15.75 -9.77
N ALA A 108 8.33 -15.66 -9.15
CA ALA A 108 8.47 -15.16 -7.79
C ALA A 108 8.12 -13.67 -7.68
N GLU A 109 8.54 -12.85 -8.65
CA GLU A 109 8.19 -11.43 -8.72
C GLU A 109 6.68 -11.24 -8.90
N ASN A 110 6.01 -12.03 -9.73
CA ASN A 110 4.57 -11.92 -9.91
C ASN A 110 3.81 -12.16 -8.58
N LYS A 111 4.23 -13.16 -7.79
CA LYS A 111 3.69 -13.40 -6.44
C LYS A 111 3.99 -12.26 -5.48
N GLN A 112 5.16 -11.62 -5.61
CA GLN A 112 5.50 -10.46 -4.79
C GLN A 112 4.60 -9.27 -5.12
N VAL A 113 4.37 -9.00 -6.40
CA VAL A 113 3.49 -7.91 -6.86
C VAL A 113 2.05 -8.12 -6.38
N GLU A 114 1.54 -9.36 -6.39
CA GLU A 114 0.22 -9.68 -5.84
C GLU A 114 0.12 -9.35 -4.33
N ARG A 115 1.14 -9.72 -3.54
CA ARG A 115 1.18 -9.38 -2.10
C ARG A 115 1.29 -7.87 -1.85
N GLU A 116 2.08 -7.17 -2.63
CA GLU A 116 2.22 -5.71 -2.52
C GLU A 116 0.90 -5.00 -2.86
N MET A 117 0.13 -5.52 -3.84
CA MET A 117 -1.19 -5.01 -4.17
C MET A 117 -2.17 -5.16 -3.01
N GLU A 118 -2.19 -6.32 -2.33
CA GLU A 118 -3.01 -6.52 -1.12
C GLU A 118 -2.65 -5.51 -0.02
N LEU A 119 -1.35 -5.30 0.23
CA LEU A 119 -0.88 -4.35 1.24
C LEU A 119 -1.28 -2.90 0.92
N VAL A 120 -1.24 -2.53 -0.36
CA VAL A 120 -1.68 -1.20 -0.82
C VAL A 120 -3.19 -1.02 -0.59
N ASP A 121 -3.99 -2.05 -0.83
CA ASP A 121 -5.43 -2.01 -0.58
C ASP A 121 -5.76 -1.93 0.92
N ASP A 122 -5.07 -2.67 1.77
CA ASP A 122 -5.21 -2.59 3.24
C ASP A 122 -4.84 -1.19 3.76
N THR A 123 -3.75 -0.62 3.23
CA THR A 123 -3.33 0.73 3.57
C THR A 123 -4.38 1.75 3.11
N ARG A 124 -4.99 1.55 1.93
CA ARG A 124 -6.09 2.40 1.44
C ARG A 124 -7.30 2.33 2.35
N ALA A 125 -7.68 1.14 2.81
CA ALA A 125 -8.78 0.96 3.75
C ALA A 125 -8.52 1.72 5.07
N SER A 126 -7.30 1.60 5.60
CA SER A 126 -6.87 2.29 6.83
C SER A 126 -6.92 3.82 6.69
N LEU A 127 -6.44 4.35 5.57
CA LEU A 127 -6.51 5.80 5.29
C LEU A 127 -7.96 6.31 5.15
N ASN A 128 -8.86 5.50 4.58
CA ASN A 128 -10.28 5.85 4.52
C ASN A 128 -10.90 5.90 5.93
N GLN A 129 -10.53 4.96 6.81
CA GLN A 129 -10.98 4.98 8.22
C GLN A 129 -10.46 6.22 8.96
N ILE A 130 -9.19 6.59 8.76
CA ILE A 130 -8.62 7.82 9.33
C ILE A 130 -9.38 9.05 8.84
N THR A 131 -9.67 9.13 7.54
CA THR A 131 -10.43 10.24 6.96
C THR A 131 -11.83 10.35 7.57
N ALA A 132 -12.52 9.23 7.75
CA ALA A 132 -13.82 9.17 8.40
C ALA A 132 -13.76 9.61 9.88
N ALA A 133 -12.75 9.14 10.62
CA ALA A 133 -12.53 9.52 12.01
C ALA A 133 -12.23 11.03 12.15
N SER A 134 -11.42 11.60 11.26
CA SER A 134 -11.17 13.04 11.23
C SER A 134 -12.43 13.86 10.92
N ALA A 135 -13.29 13.37 10.03
CA ALA A 135 -14.58 14.03 9.76
C ALA A 135 -15.50 14.02 10.99
N GLN A 136 -15.60 12.89 11.70
CA GLN A 136 -16.35 12.79 12.96
C GLN A 136 -15.77 13.71 14.04
N MET A 137 -14.44 13.77 14.15
CA MET A 137 -13.76 14.65 15.10
C MET A 137 -14.11 16.12 14.84
N ASN A 138 -14.11 16.56 13.57
CA ASN A 138 -14.54 17.91 13.22
C ASN A 138 -15.99 18.18 13.63
N GLN A 139 -16.91 17.24 13.42
CA GLN A 139 -18.31 17.38 13.86
C GLN A 139 -18.41 17.53 15.38
N LEU A 140 -17.66 16.73 16.14
CA LEU A 140 -17.62 16.83 17.60
C LEU A 140 -17.06 18.17 18.07
N VAL A 141 -15.98 18.66 17.45
CA VAL A 141 -15.40 19.97 17.77
C VAL A 141 -16.41 21.09 17.52
N THR A 142 -17.14 21.06 16.40
CA THR A 142 -18.22 22.02 16.12
C THR A 142 -19.33 21.95 17.17
N ALA A 143 -19.76 20.75 17.57
CA ALA A 143 -20.79 20.57 18.59
C ALA A 143 -20.32 21.08 19.97
N ILE A 144 -19.06 20.84 20.34
CA ILE A 144 -18.45 21.36 21.57
C ILE A 144 -18.42 22.89 21.54
N ALA A 145 -18.00 23.50 20.42
CA ALA A 145 -17.98 24.95 20.29
C ALA A 145 -19.38 25.56 20.44
N GLN A 146 -20.40 24.95 19.83
CA GLN A 146 -21.79 25.38 19.96
C GLN A 146 -22.27 25.28 21.42
N THR A 147 -22.05 24.13 22.06
CA THR A 147 -22.42 23.88 23.46
C THR A 147 -21.73 24.85 24.41
N THR A 148 -20.45 25.14 24.16
CA THR A 148 -19.66 26.11 24.92
C THR A 148 -20.25 27.52 24.79
N SER A 149 -20.66 27.94 23.59
CA SER A 149 -21.31 29.23 23.38
C SER A 149 -22.65 29.34 24.13
N ASP A 150 -23.47 28.29 24.10
CA ASP A 150 -24.73 28.27 24.84
C ASP A 150 -24.51 28.25 26.37
N GLN A 151 -23.46 27.58 26.84
CA GLN A 151 -23.06 27.57 28.25
C GLN A 151 -22.59 28.96 28.72
N THR A 152 -21.86 29.72 27.89
CA THR A 152 -21.50 31.12 28.18
C THR A 152 -22.76 31.97 28.34
N ARG A 153 -23.70 31.89 27.39
CA ARG A 153 -24.96 32.64 27.46
C ARG A 153 -25.77 32.31 28.72
N THR A 154 -25.80 31.03 29.11
CA THR A 154 -26.47 30.58 30.33
C THR A 154 -25.77 31.12 31.59
N SER A 155 -24.44 31.15 31.59
CA SER A 155 -23.65 31.70 32.70
C SER A 155 -23.85 33.21 32.86
N ASP A 156 -23.97 33.94 31.76
CA ASP A 156 -24.29 35.37 31.77
C ASP A 156 -25.69 35.62 32.35
N ALA A 157 -26.69 34.84 31.92
CA ALA A 157 -28.05 34.92 32.45
C ALA A 157 -28.11 34.59 33.96
N ALA A 158 -27.36 33.58 34.41
CA ALA A 158 -27.25 33.25 35.82
C ALA A 158 -26.60 34.39 36.62
N SER A 159 -25.55 35.02 36.08
CA SER A 159 -24.88 36.17 36.71
C SER A 159 -25.82 37.38 36.83
N GLN A 160 -26.64 37.63 35.81
CA GLN A 160 -27.68 38.66 35.88
C GLN A 160 -28.72 38.34 36.96
N THR A 161 -29.19 37.09 37.00
CA THR A 161 -30.16 36.64 38.01
C THR A 161 -29.62 36.82 39.43
N ILE A 162 -28.33 36.52 39.66
CA ILE A 162 -27.67 36.74 40.96
C ILE A 162 -27.65 38.23 41.31
N THR A 163 -27.40 39.10 40.32
CA THR A 163 -27.41 40.55 40.51
C THR A 163 -28.79 41.06 40.90
N ASP A 164 -29.83 40.57 40.21
CA ASP A 164 -31.23 40.92 40.48
C ASP A 164 -31.66 40.45 41.88
N VAL A 165 -31.28 39.23 42.28
CA VAL A 165 -31.50 38.72 43.64
C VAL A 165 -30.79 39.57 44.68
N ALA A 166 -29.54 39.97 44.45
CA ALA A 166 -28.80 40.84 45.36
C ALA A 166 -29.45 42.23 45.50
N GLN A 167 -30.05 42.75 44.42
CA GLN A 167 -30.85 43.98 44.48
C GLN A 167 -32.14 43.78 45.29
N LEU A 168 -32.87 42.70 45.05
CA LEU A 168 -34.11 42.37 45.79
C LEU A 168 -33.86 42.20 47.28
N VAL A 169 -32.76 41.53 47.66
CA VAL A 169 -32.35 41.38 49.07
C VAL A 169 -32.08 42.73 49.72
N ARG A 170 -31.37 43.63 49.02
CA ARG A 170 -31.12 45.00 49.51
C ARG A 170 -32.43 45.77 49.72
N GLN A 171 -33.34 45.73 48.74
CA GLN A 171 -34.65 46.38 48.85
C GLN A 171 -35.46 45.81 50.03
N THR A 172 -35.53 44.48 50.15
CA THR A 172 -36.23 43.80 51.24
C THR A 172 -35.66 44.20 52.61
N SER A 173 -34.33 44.34 52.71
CA SER A 173 -33.68 44.82 53.94
C SER A 173 -34.06 46.25 54.28
N THR A 174 -34.15 47.14 53.28
CA THR A 174 -34.61 48.53 53.48
C THR A 174 -36.07 48.57 53.92
N GLU A 175 -36.95 47.82 53.27
CA GLU A 175 -38.37 47.72 53.62
C GLU A 175 -38.55 47.17 55.05
N ALA A 176 -37.80 46.13 55.42
CA ALA A 176 -37.81 45.60 56.79
C ALA A 176 -37.37 46.63 57.84
N SER A 177 -36.38 47.47 57.51
CA SER A 177 -35.96 48.58 58.37
C SER A 177 -37.06 49.64 58.52
N GLN A 178 -37.73 50.00 57.43
CA GLN A 178 -38.86 50.94 57.43
C GLN A 178 -40.04 50.43 58.26
N VAL A 179 -40.36 49.13 58.12
CA VAL A 179 -41.39 48.46 58.92
C VAL A 179 -41.03 48.49 60.39
N SER A 180 -39.78 48.17 60.75
CA SER A 180 -39.28 48.25 62.13
C SER A 180 -39.42 49.65 62.73
N GLU A 181 -39.11 50.69 61.97
CA GLU A 181 -39.28 52.09 62.38
C GLU A 181 -40.76 52.44 62.60
N THR A 182 -41.63 52.05 61.67
CA THR A 182 -43.08 52.26 61.79
C THR A 182 -43.66 51.56 63.03
N PHE A 183 -43.16 50.35 63.37
CA PHE A 183 -43.55 49.68 64.61
C PHE A 183 -43.11 50.43 65.87
N LYS A 184 -41.95 51.10 65.86
CA LYS A 184 -41.52 51.96 66.97
C LYS A 184 -42.44 53.16 67.13
N ASP A 185 -42.82 53.81 66.02
CA ASP A 185 -43.77 54.93 66.06
C ASP A 185 -45.13 54.49 66.58
N LEU A 186 -45.63 53.33 66.13
CA LEU A 186 -46.88 52.75 66.62
C LEU A 186 -46.82 52.45 68.12
N LEU A 187 -45.70 51.91 68.61
CA LEU A 187 -45.48 51.66 70.05
C LEU A 187 -45.51 52.96 70.84
N ASN A 188 -44.83 54.00 70.36
CA ASN A 188 -44.83 55.32 71.00
C ASN A 188 -46.24 55.92 71.05
N ALA A 189 -46.99 55.84 69.96
CA ALA A 189 -48.39 56.30 69.90
C ALA A 189 -49.30 55.53 70.87
N ALA A 190 -49.14 54.21 70.95
CA ALA A 190 -49.89 53.38 71.89
C ALA A 190 -49.57 53.73 73.36
N GLN A 191 -48.29 53.97 73.68
CA GLN A 191 -47.86 54.42 75.01
C GLN A 191 -48.43 55.79 75.37
N ALA A 192 -48.43 56.75 74.43
CA ALA A 192 -49.02 58.06 74.62
C ALA A 192 -50.53 57.97 74.87
N LEU A 193 -51.25 57.16 74.09
CA LEU A 193 -52.68 56.92 74.27
C LEU A 193 -52.96 56.29 75.65
N GLN A 194 -52.14 55.33 76.08
CA GLN A 194 -52.25 54.71 77.39
C GLN A 194 -52.05 55.72 78.53
N ALA A 195 -51.09 56.63 78.39
CA ALA A 195 -50.84 57.70 79.36
C ALA A 195 -52.02 58.68 79.47
N GLU A 196 -52.61 59.08 78.34
CA GLU A 196 -53.81 59.93 78.31
C GLU A 196 -55.01 59.24 78.96
N VAL A 197 -55.29 57.97 78.62
CA VAL A 197 -56.37 57.20 79.26
C VAL A 197 -56.15 57.04 80.76
N ALA A 198 -54.91 56.84 81.20
CA ALA A 198 -54.59 56.77 82.64
C ALA A 198 -54.90 58.09 83.36
N ARG A 199 -54.69 59.24 82.70
CA ARG A 199 -55.06 60.56 83.20
C ARG A 199 -56.55 60.71 83.44
N PHE A 200 -57.38 60.22 82.52
CA PHE A 200 -58.84 60.22 82.67
C PHE A 200 -59.37 59.29 83.76
N LYS A 201 -58.59 58.30 84.23
CA LYS A 201 -58.96 57.40 85.34
C LYS A 201 -58.75 58.01 86.74
N VAL A 202 -58.06 59.15 86.85
CA VAL A 202 -57.75 59.84 88.12
C VAL A 202 -58.70 61.03 88.37
N HIS A 203 -59.65 61.26 87.46
CA HIS A 203 -60.84 62.08 87.68
C HIS A 203 -62.08 61.19 87.72
#